data_AF-A0A2V9HCW1-F1
#
_entry.id   AF-A0A2V9HCW1-F1
#
_cell.length_a   1.000
_cell.length_b   1.000
_cell.length_c   1.000
_cell.angle_alpha   90.00
_cell.angle_beta   90.00
_cell.angle_gamma   90.00
#
_symmetry.space_group_name_H-M   'P 1'
#
loop_
_entity.id
_entity.type
_entity.pdbx_description
1 polymer ?
#
loop_
_entity_poly.entity_id
_entity_poly.type
_entity_poly.pdbx_seq_one_letter_code
_entity_poly.pdbx_strand_id
1 'polypeptide(L)'
;MLPLAARASRLLPYRRLPGGIFLFLFSLLHYFSPAVNSSPLSPQCELDRLRIVLVSPRNPLNIGAAARAMSNFGFLHLRVVNPYELAFREARSAVGAAPLLARAEEFKTLAEAVADCTLVVGTTAVGLRQLQHSVRRLERAAPLIRKRLAASPVALLFGSEKRGLSNEDLSHCD
;
A
#
# COMPACT_ATOMS: atom_id res chain seq x y z
N MET A 1 0.85 -18.72 -33.15
CA MET A 1 0.50 -18.75 -31.71
C MET A 1 1.79 -18.70 -30.90
N LEU A 2 2.09 -17.57 -30.25
CA LEU A 2 3.20 -17.43 -29.29
C LEU A 2 2.60 -17.33 -27.88
N PRO A 3 3.27 -17.88 -26.85
CA PRO A 3 2.72 -17.98 -25.50
C PRO A 3 2.65 -16.61 -24.79
N LEU A 4 1.63 -16.49 -23.93
CA LEU A 4 1.24 -15.29 -23.17
C LEU A 4 2.34 -14.72 -22.24
N ALA A 5 3.43 -15.47 -22.02
CA ALA A 5 4.61 -15.04 -21.26
C ALA A 5 5.41 -13.92 -21.95
N ALA A 6 5.23 -13.70 -23.27
CA ALA A 6 6.00 -12.74 -24.04
C ALA A 6 5.49 -11.28 -24.00
N ARG A 7 4.45 -10.97 -23.21
CA ARG A 7 3.98 -9.58 -23.00
C ARG A 7 4.52 -8.92 -21.73
N ALA A 8 5.19 -9.66 -20.84
CA ALA A 8 5.78 -9.12 -19.62
C ALA A 8 7.17 -8.47 -19.82
N SER A 9 7.72 -8.50 -21.03
CA SER A 9 9.09 -8.05 -21.33
C SER A 9 9.22 -6.63 -21.88
N ARG A 10 8.17 -5.78 -21.81
CA ARG A 10 8.33 -4.32 -21.89
C ARG A 10 8.46 -3.70 -20.51
N LEU A 11 9.34 -4.27 -19.69
CA LEU A 11 9.85 -3.63 -18.49
C LEU A 11 10.77 -2.49 -18.94
N LEU A 12 10.26 -1.26 -18.83
CA LEU A 12 11.04 -0.03 -18.98
C LEU A 12 12.27 -0.08 -18.05
N PRO A 13 13.44 0.38 -18.50
CA PRO A 13 14.65 0.39 -17.69
C PRO A 13 14.56 1.56 -16.70
N TYR A 14 14.05 1.32 -15.49
CA TYR A 14 13.88 2.41 -14.53
C TYR A 14 15.14 2.57 -13.67
N ARG A 15 15.95 3.56 -14.07
CA ARG A 15 17.12 4.09 -13.34
C ARG A 15 16.79 4.27 -11.85
N ARG A 16 17.78 3.97 -11.00
CA ARG A 16 17.80 4.26 -9.55
C ARG A 16 17.19 5.64 -9.26
N LEU A 17 16.03 5.69 -8.60
CA LEU A 17 15.46 6.89 -8.00
C LEU A 17 15.44 6.75 -6.48
N PRO A 18 15.64 7.86 -5.73
CA PRO A 18 15.67 7.82 -4.27
C PRO A 18 14.25 7.70 -3.72
N GLY A 19 13.95 6.63 -2.96
CA GLY A 19 12.68 6.52 -2.23
C GLY A 19 12.37 5.09 -1.76
N GLY A 20 12.53 4.84 -0.45
CA GLY A 20 12.36 3.51 0.14
C GLY A 20 10.91 2.99 0.16
N ILE A 21 9.91 3.86 0.30
CA ILE A 21 8.52 3.43 0.48
C ILE A 21 7.82 3.04 -0.82
N PHE A 22 8.18 3.69 -1.93
CA PHE A 22 7.57 3.46 -3.23
C PHE A 22 7.92 2.07 -3.79
N LEU A 23 9.21 1.70 -3.76
CA LEU A 23 9.65 0.39 -4.23
C LEU A 23 9.06 -0.74 -3.37
N PHE A 24 8.97 -0.52 -2.06
CA PHE A 24 8.39 -1.49 -1.14
C PHE A 24 6.88 -1.67 -1.38
N LEU A 25 6.12 -0.59 -1.49
CA LEU A 25 4.69 -0.65 -1.83
C LEU A 25 4.48 -1.34 -3.19
N PHE A 26 5.28 -1.02 -4.22
CA PHE A 26 5.15 -1.67 -5.52
C PHE A 26 5.38 -3.19 -5.44
N SER A 27 6.44 -3.62 -4.75
CA SER A 27 6.71 -5.04 -4.51
C SER A 27 5.58 -5.71 -3.72
N LEU A 28 5.00 -4.99 -2.76
CA LEU A 28 3.89 -5.46 -1.95
C LEU A 28 2.64 -5.69 -2.80
N LEU A 29 2.22 -4.66 -3.54
CA LEU A 29 1.04 -4.70 -4.41
C LEU A 29 1.18 -5.75 -5.52
N HIS A 30 2.39 -5.97 -6.04
CA HIS A 30 2.65 -7.04 -6.99
C HIS A 30 2.29 -8.42 -6.43
N TYR A 31 2.58 -8.68 -5.15
CA TYR A 31 2.29 -9.96 -4.49
C TYR A 31 0.78 -10.20 -4.31
N PHE A 32 0.01 -9.12 -4.20
CA PHE A 32 -1.45 -9.18 -4.07
C PHE A 32 -2.19 -9.14 -5.42
N SER A 33 -1.47 -8.86 -6.52
CA SER A 33 -2.07 -8.76 -7.86
C SER A 33 -2.72 -10.08 -8.32
N PRO A 34 -3.94 -10.04 -8.86
CA PRO A 34 -4.63 -11.19 -9.45
C PRO A 34 -3.84 -11.94 -10.52
N ALA A 35 -3.04 -11.20 -11.28
CA ALA A 35 -2.27 -11.75 -12.40
C ALA A 35 -1.14 -12.69 -11.94
N VAL A 36 -0.78 -12.65 -10.66
CA VAL A 36 0.32 -13.42 -10.07
C VAL A 36 -0.18 -14.58 -9.21
N ASN A 37 -1.41 -14.53 -8.70
CA ASN A 37 -1.94 -15.53 -7.77
C ASN A 37 -3.41 -15.89 -8.05
N SER A 38 -3.66 -17.18 -8.26
CA SER A 38 -4.99 -17.77 -8.45
C SER A 38 -5.73 -17.95 -7.11
N SER A 39 -6.52 -16.95 -6.72
CA SER A 39 -7.54 -17.09 -5.66
C SER A 39 -8.86 -17.65 -6.24
N PRO A 40 -9.68 -18.37 -5.45
CA PRO A 40 -10.99 -18.87 -5.86
C PRO A 40 -12.11 -17.79 -5.86
N LEU A 41 -11.87 -16.60 -5.31
CA LEU A 41 -12.78 -15.46 -5.38
C LEU A 41 -12.56 -14.65 -6.67
N SER A 42 -13.60 -13.93 -7.13
CA SER A 42 -13.40 -12.93 -8.19
C SER A 42 -12.29 -11.95 -7.75
N PRO A 43 -11.23 -11.76 -8.53
CA PRO A 43 -10.06 -11.02 -8.06
C PRO A 43 -10.35 -9.58 -7.65
N GLN A 44 -11.38 -8.96 -8.23
CA GLN A 44 -11.86 -7.63 -7.87
C GLN A 44 -12.33 -7.53 -6.41
N CYS A 45 -13.05 -8.54 -5.89
CA CYS A 45 -13.64 -8.47 -4.56
C CYS A 45 -12.59 -8.52 -3.44
N GLU A 46 -11.43 -9.15 -3.68
CA GLU A 46 -10.31 -9.15 -2.73
C GLU A 46 -9.59 -7.79 -2.72
N LEU A 47 -9.38 -7.18 -3.90
CA LEU A 47 -8.73 -5.86 -4.01
C LEU A 47 -9.58 -4.74 -3.39
N ASP A 48 -10.90 -4.84 -3.52
CA ASP A 48 -11.86 -3.89 -2.93
C ASP A 48 -11.90 -3.94 -1.40
N ARG A 49 -11.26 -4.93 -0.77
CA ARG A 49 -11.16 -5.06 0.70
C ARG A 49 -9.80 -4.62 1.25
N LEU A 50 -8.84 -4.32 0.38
CA LEU A 50 -7.55 -3.81 0.83
C LEU A 50 -7.60 -2.29 0.96
N ARG A 51 -7.18 -1.77 2.12
CA ARG A 51 -6.99 -0.34 2.37
C ARG A 51 -5.49 -0.06 2.41
N ILE A 52 -5.02 0.79 1.50
CA ILE A 52 -3.65 1.33 1.58
C ILE A 52 -3.72 2.61 2.38
N VAL A 53 -3.02 2.66 3.51
CA VAL A 53 -3.09 3.79 4.45
C VAL A 53 -1.73 4.47 4.53
N LEU A 54 -1.67 5.73 4.10
CA LEU A 54 -0.48 6.56 4.24
C LEU A 54 -0.58 7.40 5.52
N VAL A 55 0.33 7.18 6.47
CA VAL A 55 0.32 7.83 7.78
C VAL A 55 1.31 8.99 7.81
N SER A 56 0.78 10.19 8.06
CA SER A 56 1.52 11.45 8.07
C SER A 56 2.42 11.66 6.83
N PRO A 57 1.95 11.43 5.59
CA PRO A 57 2.79 11.62 4.42
C PRO A 57 3.15 13.10 4.24
N ARG A 58 4.38 13.36 3.80
CA ARG A 58 4.93 14.73 3.68
C ARG A 58 5.49 15.07 2.31
N ASN A 59 5.58 14.10 1.40
CA ASN A 59 6.13 14.32 0.07
C ASN A 59 5.05 14.09 -1.00
N PRO A 60 4.65 15.14 -1.75
CA PRO A 60 3.64 15.01 -2.82
C PRO A 60 4.02 13.96 -3.87
N LEU A 61 5.32 13.81 -4.17
CA LEU A 61 5.81 12.85 -5.17
C LEU A 61 5.57 11.41 -4.73
N ASN A 62 5.71 11.12 -3.42
CA ASN A 62 5.54 9.78 -2.91
C ASN A 62 4.06 9.41 -2.77
N ILE A 63 3.21 10.37 -2.40
CA ILE A 63 1.74 10.19 -2.42
C ILE A 63 1.29 9.88 -3.86
N GLY A 64 1.74 10.66 -4.83
CA GLY A 64 1.45 10.43 -6.24
C GLY A 64 1.99 9.10 -6.77
N ALA A 65 3.18 8.70 -6.34
CA ALA A 65 3.78 7.42 -6.72
C ALA A 65 3.04 6.22 -6.09
N ALA A 66 2.58 6.35 -4.84
CA ALA A 66 1.75 5.34 -4.20
C ALA A 66 0.43 5.14 -4.93
N ALA A 67 -0.27 6.24 -5.24
CA ALA A 67 -1.49 6.21 -6.05
C ALA A 67 -1.27 5.54 -7.41
N ARG A 68 -0.14 5.83 -8.08
CA ARG A 68 0.21 5.21 -9.36
C ARG A 68 0.42 3.71 -9.23
N ALA A 69 1.17 3.27 -8.21
CA ALA A 69 1.37 1.85 -7.96
C ALA A 69 0.03 1.14 -7.73
N MET A 70 -0.84 1.72 -6.90
CA MET A 70 -2.19 1.21 -6.67
C MET A 70 -3.00 1.09 -7.96
N SER A 71 -3.04 2.14 -8.78
CA SER A 71 -3.75 2.14 -10.06
C SER A 71 -3.22 1.10 -11.04
N ASN A 72 -1.90 0.87 -11.09
CA ASN A 72 -1.30 -0.13 -11.98
C ASN A 72 -1.72 -1.57 -11.62
N PHE A 73 -2.01 -1.84 -10.35
CA PHE A 73 -2.39 -3.16 -9.86
C PHE A 73 -3.89 -3.29 -9.54
N GLY A 74 -4.69 -2.25 -9.77
CA GLY A 74 -6.14 -2.28 -9.57
C GLY A 74 -6.61 -2.06 -8.13
N PHE A 75 -5.77 -1.53 -7.24
CA PHE A 75 -6.19 -1.15 -5.89
C PHE A 75 -6.85 0.23 -5.90
N LEU A 76 -8.01 0.35 -5.26
CA LEU A 76 -8.86 1.54 -5.40
C LEU A 76 -9.03 2.35 -4.10
N HIS A 77 -8.71 1.77 -2.95
CA HIS A 77 -8.99 2.37 -1.64
C HIS A 77 -7.73 2.92 -0.98
N LEU A 78 -7.45 4.18 -1.27
CA LEU A 78 -6.38 4.95 -0.63
C LEU A 78 -6.95 5.74 0.54
N ARG A 79 -6.35 5.58 1.71
CA ARG A 79 -6.61 6.38 2.90
C ARG A 79 -5.38 7.17 3.27
N VAL A 80 -5.58 8.40 3.73
CA VAL A 80 -4.50 9.29 4.13
C VAL A 80 -4.78 9.82 5.52
N VAL A 81 -3.87 9.57 6.46
CA VAL A 81 -4.03 9.95 7.86
C VAL A 81 -3.11 11.12 8.16
N ASN A 82 -3.70 12.22 8.66
CA ASN A 82 -2.98 13.43 9.06
C ASN A 82 -1.92 13.88 8.03
N PRO A 83 -2.28 14.04 6.74
CA PRO A 83 -1.33 14.47 5.74
C PRO A 83 -0.80 15.88 6.03
N TYR A 84 0.42 16.16 5.60
CA TYR A 84 0.83 17.55 5.46
C TYR A 84 0.02 18.19 4.32
N GLU A 85 -0.91 19.10 4.65
CA GLU A 85 -1.91 19.63 3.72
C GLU A 85 -1.34 20.12 2.39
N LEU A 86 -0.21 20.83 2.43
CA LEU A 86 0.42 21.34 1.21
C LEU A 86 0.90 20.17 0.34
N ALA A 87 1.57 19.18 0.93
CA ALA A 87 2.03 18.00 0.20
C ALA A 87 0.87 17.17 -0.37
N PHE A 88 -0.27 17.08 0.33
CA PHE A 88 -1.42 16.35 -0.19
C PHE A 88 -2.10 17.10 -1.33
N ARG A 89 -2.28 18.43 -1.22
CA ARG A 89 -2.82 19.27 -2.31
C ARG A 89 -1.92 19.30 -3.54
N GLU A 90 -0.61 19.31 -3.33
CA GLU A 90 0.39 19.29 -4.40
C GLU A 90 0.63 17.89 -4.96
N ALA A 91 0.07 16.84 -4.35
CA ALA A 91 0.20 15.49 -4.86
C ALA A 91 -0.38 15.41 -6.27
N ARG A 92 0.52 15.21 -7.24
CA ARG A 92 0.17 14.90 -8.62
C ARG A 92 0.61 13.47 -8.86
N SER A 93 -0.30 12.62 -9.33
CA SER A 93 0.12 11.35 -9.88
C SER A 93 0.45 11.51 -11.36
N ALA A 94 1.48 10.81 -11.83
CA ALA A 94 1.66 10.63 -13.26
C ALA A 94 0.46 9.84 -13.84
N VAL A 95 0.20 10.02 -15.14
CA VAL A 95 -0.90 9.46 -15.94
C VAL A 95 -1.55 8.20 -15.34
N GLY A 96 -2.86 8.27 -15.07
CA GLY A 96 -3.71 7.12 -14.70
C GLY A 96 -4.23 7.11 -13.26
N ALA A 97 -3.56 7.75 -12.29
CA ALA A 97 -3.94 7.67 -10.87
C ALA A 97 -4.64 8.91 -10.30
N ALA A 98 -4.92 9.93 -11.13
CA ALA A 98 -5.65 11.12 -10.70
C ALA A 98 -7.06 10.80 -10.12
N PRO A 99 -7.86 9.88 -10.70
CA PRO A 99 -9.15 9.52 -10.11
C PRO A 99 -9.01 8.86 -8.73
N LEU A 100 -7.95 8.09 -8.51
CA LEU A 100 -7.68 7.43 -7.23
C LEU A 100 -7.31 8.46 -6.16
N LEU A 101 -6.43 9.41 -6.47
CA LEU A 101 -6.11 10.51 -5.55
C LEU A 101 -7.34 11.37 -5.22
N ALA A 102 -8.19 11.65 -6.22
CA ALA A 102 -9.41 12.43 -6.02
C ALA A 102 -10.44 11.71 -5.14
N ARG A 103 -10.40 10.38 -5.09
CA ARG A 103 -11.25 9.53 -4.24
C ARG A 103 -10.57 9.11 -2.93
N ALA A 104 -9.35 9.58 -2.68
CA ALA A 104 -8.63 9.24 -1.47
C ALA A 104 -9.39 9.77 -0.24
N GLU A 105 -9.57 8.91 0.75
CA GLU A 105 -10.27 9.26 1.98
C GLU A 105 -9.28 9.85 2.99
N GLU A 106 -9.55 11.06 3.46
CA GLU A 106 -8.70 11.74 4.45
C GLU A 106 -9.26 11.53 5.87
N PHE A 107 -8.38 11.15 6.80
CA PHE A 107 -8.71 10.91 8.20
C PHE A 107 -7.80 11.74 9.12
N LYS A 108 -8.35 12.14 10.27
CA LYS A 108 -7.57 12.87 11.28
C LYS A 108 -6.69 11.92 12.09
N THR A 109 -7.21 10.73 12.39
CA THR A 109 -6.52 9.75 13.24
C THR A 109 -6.39 8.39 12.54
N LEU A 110 -5.38 7.62 12.96
CA LEU A 110 -5.19 6.27 12.45
C LEU A 110 -6.32 5.34 12.88
N ALA A 111 -6.82 5.50 14.12
CA ALA A 111 -7.93 4.72 14.65
C ALA A 111 -9.19 4.82 13.77
N GLU A 112 -9.56 6.02 13.33
CA GLU A 112 -10.69 6.21 12.40
C GLU A 112 -10.42 5.54 11.05
N ALA A 113 -9.20 5.69 10.54
CA ALA A 113 -8.81 5.17 9.22
C ALA A 113 -8.75 3.64 9.14
N VAL A 114 -8.75 2.93 10.27
CA VAL A 114 -8.71 1.45 10.31
C VAL A 114 -9.92 0.83 11.02
N ALA A 115 -10.91 1.63 11.43
CA ALA A 115 -12.02 1.18 12.27
C ALA A 115 -12.89 0.07 11.64
N ASP A 116 -12.97 0.02 10.31
CA ASP A 116 -13.67 -1.02 9.54
C ASP A 116 -12.78 -2.22 9.17
N CYS A 117 -11.48 -2.16 9.51
CA CYS A 117 -10.51 -3.19 9.20
C CYS A 117 -10.38 -4.19 10.34
N THR A 118 -10.23 -5.44 9.95
CA THR A 118 -10.22 -6.59 10.86
C THR A 118 -8.84 -7.26 10.98
N LEU A 119 -7.88 -6.67 10.27
CA LEU A 119 -6.45 -6.91 10.33
C LEU A 119 -5.77 -5.61 9.91
N VAL A 120 -4.80 -5.16 10.71
CA VAL A 120 -4.00 -3.97 10.45
C VAL A 120 -2.53 -4.38 10.43
N VAL A 121 -1.87 -4.17 9.30
CA VAL A 121 -0.47 -4.55 9.10
C VAL A 121 0.39 -3.32 8.89
N GLY A 122 1.31 -3.08 9.81
CA GLY A 122 2.33 -2.04 9.71
C GLY A 122 3.51 -2.45 8.83
N THR A 123 3.99 -1.52 8.01
CA THR A 123 5.25 -1.69 7.27
C THR A 123 6.38 -0.94 7.95
N THR A 124 7.55 -1.56 8.05
CA THR A 124 8.73 -0.96 8.65
C THR A 124 9.99 -1.39 7.91
N ALA A 125 11.00 -0.51 7.88
CA ALA A 125 12.34 -0.94 7.53
C ALA A 125 12.88 -1.85 8.64
N VAL A 126 13.57 -2.92 8.26
CA VAL A 126 14.20 -3.85 9.20
C VAL A 126 15.47 -3.18 9.74
N GLY A 127 15.40 -2.64 10.97
CA GLY A 127 16.57 -2.09 11.65
C GLY A 127 16.26 -1.12 12.81
N LEU A 128 17.02 -1.29 13.91
CA LEU A 128 17.26 -0.37 15.03
C LEU A 128 16.12 -0.04 16.02
N ARG A 129 14.88 -0.51 15.83
CA ARG A 129 13.80 -0.31 16.81
C ARG A 129 13.43 -1.61 17.53
N GLN A 130 13.30 -1.56 18.85
CA GLN A 130 12.66 -2.62 19.62
C GLN A 130 11.17 -2.61 19.28
N LEU A 131 10.79 -3.50 18.36
CA LEU A 131 9.40 -3.69 17.96
C LEU A 131 8.76 -4.65 18.96
N GLN A 132 7.65 -4.22 19.57
CA GLN A 132 6.85 -5.09 20.46
C GLN A 132 5.97 -6.07 19.67
N HIS A 133 5.79 -5.84 18.36
CA HIS A 133 4.99 -6.68 17.47
C HIS A 133 5.83 -7.72 16.73
N SER A 134 5.20 -8.82 16.34
CA SER A 134 5.87 -9.87 15.56
C SER A 134 6.22 -9.36 14.15
N VAL A 135 7.51 -9.31 13.82
CA VAL A 135 7.96 -8.89 12.48
C VAL A 135 8.03 -10.10 11.56
N ARG A 136 7.24 -10.07 10.48
CA ARG A 136 7.24 -11.10 9.45
C ARG A 136 7.78 -10.53 8.15
N ARG A 137 8.61 -11.33 7.46
CA ARG A 137 8.96 -11.02 6.08
C ARG A 137 7.71 -11.13 5.20
N LEU A 138 7.68 -10.36 4.12
CA LEU A 138 6.52 -10.23 3.26
C LEU A 138 6.04 -11.59 2.73
N GLU A 139 6.97 -12.46 2.32
CA GLU A 139 6.65 -13.76 1.73
C GLU A 139 5.89 -14.67 2.70
N ARG A 140 6.07 -14.46 4.01
CA ARG A 140 5.36 -15.20 5.07
C ARG A 140 4.06 -14.51 5.50
N ALA A 141 4.00 -13.19 5.41
CA ALA A 141 2.83 -12.41 5.81
C ALA A 141 1.73 -12.41 4.74
N ALA A 142 2.11 -12.37 3.47
CA ALA A 142 1.16 -12.17 2.38
C ALA A 142 0.08 -13.27 2.25
N PRO A 143 0.37 -14.58 2.44
CA PRO A 143 -0.68 -15.60 2.46
C PRO A 143 -1.70 -15.41 3.59
N LEU A 144 -1.25 -14.94 4.76
CA LEU A 144 -2.12 -14.65 5.91
C LEU A 144 -3.03 -13.45 5.62
N ILE A 145 -2.46 -12.39 5.05
CA ILE A 145 -3.20 -11.20 4.62
C ILE A 145 -4.26 -11.57 3.57
N ARG A 146 -3.89 -12.37 2.55
CA ARG A 146 -4.82 -12.85 1.52
C ARG A 146 -5.97 -13.66 2.11
N LYS A 147 -5.66 -14.59 3.03
CA LYS A 147 -6.68 -15.36 3.74
C LYS A 147 -7.68 -14.45 4.47
N ARG A 148 -7.22 -13.35 5.05
CA ARG A 148 -8.10 -12.39 5.73
C ARG A 148 -8.93 -11.57 4.75
N LEU A 149 -8.33 -11.09 3.65
CA LEU A 149 -9.01 -10.34 2.58
C LEU A 149 -10.18 -11.12 1.96
N ALA A 150 -10.11 -12.45 1.95
CA ALA A 150 -11.21 -13.29 1.48
C ALA A 150 -12.51 -13.12 2.29
N ALA A 151 -12.41 -12.67 3.56
CA ALA A 151 -13.54 -12.54 4.47
C ALA A 151 -13.85 -11.09 4.87
N SER A 152 -12.86 -10.21 4.95
CA SER A 152 -13.03 -8.91 5.61
C SER A 152 -11.99 -7.86 5.18
N PRO A 153 -12.25 -6.57 5.45
CA PRO A 153 -11.29 -5.51 5.14
C PRO A 153 -9.99 -5.63 5.92
N VAL A 154 -8.88 -5.28 5.26
CA VAL A 154 -7.52 -5.28 5.79
C VAL A 154 -6.84 -3.95 5.47
N ALA A 155 -6.12 -3.39 6.45
CA ALA A 155 -5.32 -2.19 6.27
C ALA A 155 -3.83 -2.52 6.17
N LEU A 156 -3.14 -1.92 5.18
CA LEU A 156 -1.68 -1.91 5.08
C LEU A 156 -1.19 -0.49 5.34
N LEU A 157 -0.46 -0.30 6.43
CA LEU A 157 0.00 1.01 6.88
C LEU A 157 1.41 1.31 6.36
N PHE A 158 1.59 2.52 5.85
CA PHE A 158 2.87 3.06 5.39
C PHE A 158 3.12 4.40 6.06
N GLY A 159 4.15 4.47 6.89
CA GLY A 159 4.50 5.70 7.58
C GLY A 159 5.28 6.68 6.71
N SER A 160 5.51 7.90 7.22
CA SER A 160 6.30 8.89 6.50
C SER A 160 7.71 8.39 6.15
N GLU A 161 8.26 8.81 5.03
CA GLU A 161 9.57 8.37 4.53
C GLU A 161 10.72 8.80 5.43
N LYS A 162 10.51 9.89 6.18
CA LYS A 162 11.49 10.42 7.12
C LYS A 162 11.52 9.65 8.44
N ARG A 163 10.38 9.14 8.92
CA ARG A 163 10.24 8.62 10.29
C ARG A 163 9.74 7.18 10.39
N GLY A 164 9.23 6.62 9.30
CA GLY A 164 8.44 5.39 9.29
C GLY A 164 7.13 5.56 10.07
N LEU A 165 6.54 4.43 10.47
CA LEU A 165 5.47 4.38 11.47
C LEU A 165 6.08 4.64 12.86
N SER A 166 5.38 5.40 13.68
CA SER A 166 5.72 5.58 15.10
C SER A 166 5.31 4.37 15.93
N ASN A 167 5.76 4.29 17.19
CA ASN A 167 5.31 3.22 18.09
C ASN A 167 3.81 3.31 18.37
N GLU A 168 3.26 4.52 18.41
CA GLU A 168 1.82 4.75 18.54
C GLU A 168 1.08 4.19 17.32
N ASP A 169 1.55 4.47 16.09
CA ASP A 169 0.97 3.90 14.87
C ASP A 169 1.03 2.37 14.86
N LEU A 170 2.17 1.81 15.29
CA LEU A 170 2.37 0.37 15.36
C LEU A 170 1.48 -0.29 16.41
N SER A 171 1.11 0.41 17.49
CA SER A 171 0.20 -0.13 18.52
C SER A 171 -1.21 -0.45 17.98
N HIS A 172 -1.57 0.09 16.82
CA HIS A 172 -2.79 -0.26 16.10
C HIS A 172 -2.66 -1.50 15.21
N CYS A 173 -1.47 -2.11 15.10
CA CYS A 173 -1.20 -3.29 14.28
C CYS A 173 -1.39 -4.60 15.06
N ASP A 174 -1.84 -5.64 14.36
CA ASP A 174 -2.02 -7.00 14.89
C ASP A 174 -0.74 -7.87 14.79
#